data_AF-A0A935FH05-F1
#
_entry.id   AF-A0A935FH05-F1
#
_cell.length_a   1.000
_cell.length_b   1.000
_cell.length_c   1.000
_cell.angle_alpha   90.00
_cell.angle_beta   90.00
_cell.angle_gamma   90.00
#
_symmetry.space_group_name_H-M   'P 1'
#
loop_
_entity.id
_entity.type
_entity.pdbx_description
1 polymer ?
#
loop_
_entity_poly.entity_id
_entity_poly.type
_entity_poly.pdbx_seq_one_letter_code
_entity_poly.pdbx_strand_id
1 'polypeptide(L)'
;MDAHPPLAKLLMAGAMALFGETPFGWRIGSVLCSTASVGLTALLAAELFGSGAAAWWAALLLSLEGLSFTLGRIAMNDAYFVCFALFALLHYVRWKDRARTRSLLLSALGLGLALATKWTGLYLFGVLGLDLARDLLLGRRHWRDRGLWGAALAFATLPPLVYLASYGHFFALGRSWQQLVELQQQMWWYHTRLKATHAYQSRPWQWVLNLRPVWLHVTYPRAGWVGHIYALGNSVTLVAGFAVALWWSWRDFFGLGVARTGTDGRSRAAEAQRVARARWARWFVLLAYFALWLPWVFSPRIMLFYHYAPAVPPLCIVLGLAVARARAGEGALPRWTRPAATALVLGALVWFLLTYPVLTALPMPRAVIEQGYARLPGWRWRHAMAAQRLEQLDQRLAELGLRADDLVERFVRASGPGGQHVNRTSTAVQLVHLPSGLEARAEGERSQYQNRVAAREQLIARVEAQRAAAAAAQRDAAERERRRRRRPPPGARRATVADKRRRGAVKRQRGPAERED
;
A
#
# COMPACT_ATOMS: atom_id res chain seq x y z
N MET A 1 -7.82 15.73 -7.26
CA MET A 1 -8.44 15.75 -5.92
C MET A 1 -7.63 14.83 -5.05
N ASP A 2 -7.14 15.32 -3.91
CA ASP A 2 -6.32 14.54 -2.99
C ASP A 2 -7.06 14.36 -1.68
N ALA A 3 -7.03 13.15 -1.13
CA ALA A 3 -7.71 12.82 0.11
C ALA A 3 -6.93 13.27 1.36
N HIS A 4 -5.67 13.69 1.22
CA HIS A 4 -4.80 13.97 2.34
C HIS A 4 -4.36 15.43 2.39
N PRO A 5 -4.10 15.95 3.61
CA PRO A 5 -3.42 17.22 3.80
C PRO A 5 -2.10 17.34 2.98
N PRO A 6 -1.66 18.55 2.66
CA PRO A 6 -0.64 18.75 1.63
C PRO A 6 0.80 18.57 2.10
N LEU A 7 1.11 18.65 3.40
CA LEU A 7 2.48 18.84 3.90
C LEU A 7 3.49 17.83 3.34
N ALA A 8 3.23 16.52 3.44
CA ALA A 8 4.19 15.52 2.95
C ALA A 8 4.45 15.65 1.44
N LYS A 9 3.43 16.01 0.65
CA LYS A 9 3.59 16.24 -0.78
C LYS A 9 4.38 17.50 -1.07
N LEU A 10 4.19 18.54 -0.26
CA LEU A 10 4.97 19.78 -0.37
C LEU A 10 6.44 19.53 -0.01
N LEU A 11 6.72 18.67 0.98
CA LEU A 11 8.08 18.25 1.30
C LEU A 11 8.70 17.43 0.17
N MET A 12 7.93 16.53 -0.45
CA MET A 12 8.39 15.80 -1.65
C MET A 12 8.65 16.75 -2.82
N ALA A 13 7.74 17.69 -3.08
CA ALA A 13 7.89 18.70 -4.14
C ALA A 13 9.07 19.64 -3.89
N GLY A 14 9.29 20.05 -2.64
CA GLY A 14 10.47 20.84 -2.25
C GLY A 14 11.77 20.05 -2.43
N ALA A 15 11.78 18.77 -2.10
CA ALA A 15 12.92 17.90 -2.37
C ALA A 15 13.17 17.73 -3.88
N MET A 16 12.13 17.61 -4.70
CA MET A 16 12.25 17.60 -6.16
C MET A 16 12.77 18.95 -6.70
N ALA A 17 12.38 20.07 -6.10
CA ALA A 17 12.89 21.39 -6.50
C ALA A 17 14.39 21.53 -6.19
N LEU A 18 14.88 20.91 -5.11
CA LEU A 18 16.29 20.97 -4.71
C LEU A 18 17.18 19.96 -5.45
N PHE A 19 16.68 18.74 -5.70
CA PHE A 19 17.48 17.61 -6.21
C PHE A 19 17.03 17.13 -7.60
N GLY A 20 16.11 17.85 -8.24
CA GLY A 20 15.51 17.50 -9.52
C GLY A 20 14.38 16.48 -9.43
N GLU A 21 13.60 16.38 -10.51
CA GLU A 21 12.55 15.37 -10.68
C GLU A 21 13.15 14.00 -11.01
N THR A 22 13.86 13.42 -10.05
CA THR A 22 14.51 12.11 -10.17
C THR A 22 14.03 11.15 -9.08
N PRO A 23 14.20 9.82 -9.26
CA PRO A 23 13.94 8.82 -8.21
C PRO A 23 14.55 9.18 -6.86
N PHE A 24 15.70 9.83 -6.86
CA PHE A 24 16.33 10.34 -5.66
C PHE A 24 15.54 11.52 -5.07
N GLY A 25 15.25 12.55 -5.86
CA GLY A 25 14.61 13.79 -5.41
C GLY A 25 13.24 13.59 -4.75
N TRP A 26 12.35 12.77 -5.32
CA TRP A 26 11.04 12.53 -4.70
C TRP A 26 11.07 11.51 -3.54
N ARG A 27 12.15 10.74 -3.35
CA ARG A 27 12.26 9.73 -2.27
C ARG A 27 13.07 10.21 -1.06
N ILE A 28 14.02 11.13 -1.24
CA ILE A 28 15.00 11.48 -0.20
C ILE A 28 14.34 11.93 1.11
N GLY A 29 13.27 12.71 1.06
CA GLY A 29 12.55 13.15 2.26
C GLY A 29 11.90 11.98 3.03
N SER A 30 11.31 11.00 2.32
CA SER A 30 10.77 9.78 2.95
C SER A 30 11.89 8.94 3.59
N VAL A 31 13.03 8.82 2.92
CA VAL A 31 14.20 8.09 3.43
C VAL A 31 14.71 8.73 4.72
N LEU A 32 14.92 10.04 4.71
CA LEU A 32 15.35 10.80 5.89
C LEU A 32 14.35 10.66 7.05
N CYS A 33 13.04 10.76 6.79
CA CYS A 33 12.02 10.61 7.82
C CYS A 33 11.98 9.20 8.42
N SER A 34 12.08 8.15 7.61
CA SER A 34 12.13 6.78 8.12
C SER A 34 13.40 6.49 8.90
N THR A 35 14.57 6.98 8.43
CA THR A 35 15.83 6.85 9.18
C THR A 35 15.76 7.62 10.51
N ALA A 36 15.25 8.85 10.51
CA ALA A 36 15.04 9.63 11.73
C ALA A 36 14.08 8.91 12.70
N SER A 37 13.06 8.22 12.19
CA SER A 37 12.11 7.45 13.00
C SER A 37 12.76 6.34 13.82
N VAL A 38 13.86 5.74 13.34
CA VAL A 38 14.68 4.79 14.12
C VAL A 38 15.26 5.47 15.36
N GLY A 39 15.92 6.63 15.17
CA GLY A 39 16.48 7.41 16.27
C GLY A 39 15.42 7.94 17.23
N LEU A 40 14.31 8.47 16.72
CA LEU A 40 13.20 8.98 17.53
C LEU A 40 12.55 7.87 18.37
N THR A 41 12.44 6.65 17.83
CA THR A 41 11.94 5.47 18.56
C THR A 41 12.88 5.10 19.71
N ALA A 42 14.19 5.10 19.45
CA ALA A 42 15.20 4.86 20.47
C ALA A 42 15.13 5.90 21.60
N LEU A 43 15.07 7.18 21.23
CA LEU A 43 14.96 8.28 22.19
C LEU A 43 13.66 8.21 22.98
N LEU A 44 12.53 7.90 22.34
CA LEU A 44 11.25 7.76 23.03
C LEU A 44 11.29 6.58 24.03
N ALA A 45 11.87 5.44 23.64
CA ALA A 45 12.07 4.31 24.56
C ALA A 45 12.98 4.67 25.74
N ALA A 46 14.10 5.37 25.50
CA ALA A 46 14.99 5.84 26.56
C ALA A 46 14.28 6.78 27.54
N GLU A 47 13.51 7.76 27.04
CA GLU A 47 12.78 8.71 27.89
C GLU A 47 11.64 8.01 28.66
N LEU A 48 10.93 7.06 28.03
CA LEU A 48 9.86 6.33 28.70
C LEU A 48 10.40 5.42 29.81
N PHE A 49 11.49 4.70 29.59
CA PHE A 49 11.91 3.63 30.49
C PHE A 49 13.24 3.85 31.21
N GLY A 50 13.96 4.94 30.93
CA GLY A 50 15.27 5.23 31.52
C GLY A 50 16.31 4.15 31.20
N SER A 51 16.16 3.42 30.10
CA SER A 51 16.99 2.27 29.76
C SER A 51 17.61 2.40 28.38
N GLY A 52 18.94 2.52 28.33
CA GLY A 52 19.71 2.52 27.08
C GLY A 52 19.59 1.20 26.32
N ALA A 53 19.49 0.07 27.03
CA ALA A 53 19.25 -1.23 26.41
C ALA A 53 17.87 -1.28 25.72
N ALA A 54 16.81 -0.80 26.39
CA ALA A 54 15.48 -0.75 25.77
C ALA A 54 15.46 0.14 24.51
N ALA A 55 16.17 1.27 24.56
CA ALA A 55 16.32 2.16 23.41
C ALA A 55 17.03 1.48 22.24
N TRP A 56 18.15 0.81 22.51
CA TRP A 56 18.91 0.12 21.48
C TRP A 56 18.11 -1.03 20.84
N TRP A 57 17.46 -1.87 21.65
CA TRP A 57 16.62 -2.95 21.15
C TRP A 57 15.41 -2.45 20.35
N ALA A 58 14.75 -1.38 20.79
CA ALA A 58 13.63 -0.79 20.05
C ALA A 58 14.09 -0.23 18.69
N ALA A 59 15.25 0.42 18.65
CA ALA A 59 15.85 0.94 17.41
C ALA A 59 16.21 -0.19 16.45
N LEU A 60 16.87 -1.24 16.95
CA LEU A 60 17.25 -2.41 16.16
C LEU A 60 16.01 -3.08 15.56
N LEU A 61 14.97 -3.33 16.37
CA LEU A 61 13.74 -3.96 15.90
C LEU A 61 13.05 -3.12 14.81
N LEU A 62 13.00 -1.79 14.95
CA LEU A 62 12.43 -0.94 13.91
C LEU A 62 13.29 -0.92 12.64
N SER A 63 14.62 -0.99 12.77
CA SER A 63 15.53 -1.06 11.62
C SER A 63 15.40 -2.37 10.81
N LEU A 64 14.98 -3.45 11.48
CA LEU A 64 14.68 -4.75 10.88
C LEU A 64 13.21 -4.88 10.43
N GLU A 65 12.44 -3.79 10.51
CA GLU A 65 11.01 -3.80 10.22
C GLU A 65 10.75 -3.47 8.74
N GLY A 66 10.23 -4.46 8.01
CA GLY A 66 10.08 -4.38 6.57
C GLY A 66 9.09 -3.32 6.07
N LEU A 67 8.03 -3.03 6.84
CA LEU A 67 6.99 -2.10 6.40
C LEU A 67 7.55 -0.68 6.43
N SER A 68 8.13 -0.30 7.56
CA SER A 68 8.79 0.99 7.78
C SER A 68 9.94 1.21 6.81
N PHE A 69 10.73 0.16 6.55
CA PHE A 69 11.79 0.15 5.56
C PHE A 69 11.27 0.40 4.14
N THR A 70 10.21 -0.31 3.72
CA THR A 70 9.64 -0.17 2.38
C THR A 70 9.01 1.20 2.18
N LEU A 71 8.19 1.65 3.14
CA LEU A 71 7.51 2.95 3.07
C LEU A 71 8.48 4.13 3.09
N GLY A 72 9.64 3.98 3.75
CA GLY A 72 10.71 4.99 3.71
C GLY A 72 11.41 5.10 2.35
N ARG A 73 11.45 4.01 1.58
CA ARG A 73 12.16 3.95 0.29
C ARG A 73 11.30 4.33 -0.91
N ILE A 74 10.04 4.63 -0.70
CA ILE A 74 9.11 5.10 -1.72
C ILE A 74 8.59 6.47 -1.31
N ALA A 75 8.17 7.28 -2.28
CA ALA A 75 7.59 8.61 -2.02
C ALA A 75 6.17 8.46 -1.44
N MET A 76 6.08 8.18 -0.13
CA MET A 76 4.80 7.96 0.56
C MET A 76 4.68 8.85 1.81
N ASN A 77 3.46 9.36 2.03
CA ASN A 77 3.13 10.26 3.14
C ASN A 77 3.37 9.61 4.52
N ASP A 78 3.22 8.29 4.60
CA ASP A 78 3.32 7.52 5.83
C ASP A 78 4.69 7.67 6.52
N ALA A 79 5.79 7.73 5.77
CA ALA A 79 7.14 7.94 6.35
C ALA A 79 7.25 9.29 7.09
N TYR A 80 6.74 10.37 6.50
CA TYR A 80 6.70 11.70 7.12
C TYR A 80 5.79 11.70 8.35
N PHE A 81 4.61 11.10 8.22
CA PHE A 81 3.66 11.01 9.33
C PHE A 81 4.25 10.31 10.55
N VAL A 82 4.88 9.14 10.36
CA VAL A 82 5.50 8.38 11.45
C VAL A 82 6.60 9.20 12.13
N CYS A 83 7.45 9.87 11.35
CA CYS A 83 8.51 10.72 11.88
C CYS A 83 7.95 11.84 12.76
N PHE A 84 6.97 12.60 12.26
CA PHE A 84 6.35 13.70 13.01
C PHE A 84 5.55 13.23 14.22
N ALA A 85 4.88 12.07 14.11
CA ALA A 85 4.18 11.45 15.23
C ALA A 85 5.15 11.08 16.37
N LEU A 86 6.28 10.46 16.05
CA LEU A 86 7.30 10.10 17.04
C LEU A 86 7.95 11.34 17.65
N PHE A 87 8.21 12.37 16.86
CA PHE A 87 8.70 13.65 17.35
C PHE A 87 7.73 14.28 18.35
N ALA A 88 6.43 14.29 18.03
CA ALA A 88 5.38 14.80 18.90
C ALA A 88 5.31 14.04 20.24
N LEU A 89 5.31 12.69 20.18
CA LEU A 89 5.27 11.81 21.36
C LEU A 89 6.53 11.94 22.22
N LEU A 90 7.72 11.97 21.61
CA LEU A 90 8.99 12.16 22.31
C LEU A 90 8.99 13.46 23.12
N HIS A 91 8.61 14.56 22.49
CA HIS A 91 8.62 15.86 23.15
C HIS A 91 7.48 16.02 24.15
N TYR A 92 6.35 15.33 23.94
CA TYR A 92 5.31 15.21 24.95
C TYR A 92 5.85 14.53 26.22
N VAL A 93 6.48 13.36 26.10
CA VAL A 93 7.09 12.64 27.23
C VAL A 93 8.14 13.51 27.93
N ARG A 94 9.01 14.18 27.15
CA ARG A 94 10.02 15.10 27.73
C ARG A 94 9.40 16.28 28.46
N TRP A 95 8.27 16.81 27.98
CA TRP A 95 7.52 17.84 28.68
C TRP A 95 6.91 17.29 29.97
N LYS A 96 6.32 16.09 29.95
CA LYS A 96 5.78 15.41 31.14
C LYS A 96 6.83 15.16 32.22
N ASP A 97 8.09 14.93 31.85
CA ASP A 97 9.15 14.72 32.83
C ASP A 97 9.82 16.00 33.31
N ARG A 98 10.01 16.99 32.41
CA ARG A 98 10.87 18.15 32.67
C ARG A 98 10.12 19.48 32.78
N ALA A 99 8.81 19.50 32.50
CA ALA A 99 7.94 20.69 32.51
C ALA A 99 8.46 21.89 31.71
N ARG A 100 9.27 21.66 30.66
CA ARG A 100 9.84 22.74 29.82
C ARG A 100 8.86 23.17 28.74
N THR A 101 8.54 24.47 28.67
CA THR A 101 7.67 25.06 27.63
C THR A 101 8.14 24.76 26.22
N ARG A 102 9.47 24.76 25.98
CA ARG A 102 10.04 24.37 24.68
C ARG A 102 9.60 22.96 24.26
N SER A 103 9.62 21.99 25.18
CA SER A 103 9.19 20.62 24.87
C SER A 103 7.71 20.55 24.54
N LEU A 104 6.88 21.32 25.23
CA LEU A 104 5.45 21.43 24.95
C LEU A 104 5.19 22.00 23.54
N LEU A 105 5.83 23.14 23.22
CA LEU A 105 5.69 23.78 21.92
C LEU A 105 6.19 22.88 20.79
N LEU A 106 7.31 22.18 20.99
CA LEU A 106 7.81 21.22 20.00
C LEU A 106 6.89 20.01 19.85
N SER A 107 6.26 19.54 20.93
CA SER A 107 5.24 18.49 20.85
C SER A 107 4.03 18.94 20.04
N ALA A 108 3.51 20.14 20.31
CA ALA A 108 2.39 20.73 19.59
C ALA A 108 2.73 21.01 18.12
N LEU A 109 3.95 21.46 17.82
CA LEU A 109 4.47 21.58 16.46
C LEU A 109 4.47 20.22 15.74
N GLY A 110 5.04 19.18 16.38
CA GLY A 110 5.06 17.82 15.83
C GLY A 110 3.66 17.28 15.54
N LEU A 111 2.71 17.54 16.45
CA LEU A 111 1.31 17.17 16.29
C LEU A 111 0.67 17.88 15.09
N GLY A 112 0.97 19.17 14.92
CA GLY A 112 0.57 19.96 13.75
C GLY A 112 1.13 19.41 12.45
N LEU A 113 2.43 19.10 12.40
CA LEU A 113 3.08 18.52 11.22
C LEU A 113 2.52 17.13 10.87
N ALA A 114 2.25 16.30 11.88
CA ALA A 114 1.61 14.99 11.69
C ALA A 114 0.19 15.15 11.11
N LEU A 115 -0.62 16.05 11.68
CA LEU A 115 -1.98 16.33 11.21
C LEU A 115 -2.00 16.92 9.79
N ALA A 116 -1.07 17.84 9.50
CA ALA A 116 -0.87 18.47 8.19
C ALA A 116 -0.34 17.49 7.13
N THR A 117 0.09 16.29 7.54
CA THR A 117 0.48 15.19 6.65
C THR A 117 -0.67 14.22 6.40
N LYS A 118 -1.37 13.80 7.46
CA LYS A 118 -2.43 12.79 7.39
C LYS A 118 -3.40 12.95 8.56
N TRP A 119 -4.70 12.83 8.31
CA TRP A 119 -5.73 12.93 9.36
C TRP A 119 -5.65 11.85 10.44
N THR A 120 -4.91 10.77 10.21
CA THR A 120 -4.51 9.83 11.28
C THR A 120 -3.80 10.54 12.44
N GLY A 121 -3.23 11.74 12.23
CA GLY A 121 -2.71 12.60 13.30
C GLY A 121 -3.74 12.99 14.36
N LEU A 122 -5.04 12.97 14.04
CA LEU A 122 -6.11 13.16 15.03
C LEU A 122 -6.06 12.09 16.15
N TYR A 123 -5.57 10.89 15.86
CA TYR A 123 -5.45 9.84 16.88
C TYR A 123 -4.42 10.19 17.94
N LEU A 124 -3.40 11.00 17.60
CA LEU A 124 -2.40 11.47 18.57
C LEU A 124 -3.00 12.46 19.57
N PHE A 125 -3.98 13.29 19.15
CA PHE A 125 -4.74 14.09 20.11
C PHE A 125 -5.49 13.21 21.11
N GLY A 126 -6.02 12.07 20.65
CA GLY A 126 -6.61 11.06 21.53
C GLY A 126 -5.60 10.51 22.55
N VAL A 127 -4.39 10.15 22.11
CA VAL A 127 -3.32 9.67 23.01
C VAL A 127 -2.98 10.71 24.08
N LEU A 128 -2.65 11.94 23.66
CA LEU A 128 -2.22 12.99 24.60
C LEU A 128 -3.39 13.44 25.50
N GLY A 129 -4.59 13.58 24.92
CA GLY A 129 -5.79 13.98 25.65
C GLY A 129 -6.19 12.97 26.72
N LEU A 130 -6.13 11.67 26.42
CA LEU A 130 -6.43 10.61 27.40
C LEU A 130 -5.38 10.55 28.52
N ASP A 131 -4.10 10.80 28.23
CA ASP A 131 -3.06 10.90 29.25
C ASP A 131 -3.26 12.11 30.17
N LEU A 132 -3.59 13.28 29.60
CA LEU A 132 -3.92 14.48 30.38
C LEU A 132 -5.18 14.29 31.22
N ALA A 133 -6.23 13.69 30.65
CA ALA A 133 -7.48 13.39 31.36
C ALA A 133 -7.24 12.43 32.53
N ARG A 134 -6.41 11.40 32.33
CA ARG A 134 -5.99 10.50 33.41
C ARG A 134 -5.32 11.26 34.56
N ASP A 135 -4.42 12.18 34.26
CA ASP A 135 -3.72 12.94 35.30
C ASP A 135 -4.65 13.88 36.08
N LEU A 136 -5.66 14.45 35.41
CA LEU A 136 -6.75 15.20 36.04
C LEU A 136 -7.57 14.31 36.98
N LEU A 137 -8.00 13.13 36.51
CA LEU A 137 -8.78 12.17 37.29
C LEU A 137 -8.03 11.64 38.50
N LEU A 138 -6.71 11.44 38.39
CA LEU A 138 -5.85 11.00 39.49
C LEU A 138 -5.50 12.13 40.48
N GLY A 139 -6.08 13.32 40.34
CA GLY A 139 -5.92 14.42 41.28
C GLY A 139 -4.48 14.90 41.42
N ARG A 140 -3.65 14.74 40.39
CA ARG A 140 -2.22 15.11 40.43
C ARG A 140 -2.09 16.65 40.44
N ARG A 141 -2.19 17.24 41.64
CA ARG A 141 -2.19 18.71 41.91
C ARG A 141 -1.03 19.48 41.27
N HIS A 142 0.13 18.83 41.07
CA HIS A 142 1.33 19.46 40.52
C HIS A 142 1.14 20.04 39.10
N TRP A 143 0.11 19.63 38.36
CA TRP A 143 -0.14 20.07 36.98
C TRP A 143 -1.12 21.25 36.87
N ARG A 144 -1.91 21.50 37.93
CA ARG A 144 -3.05 22.43 37.91
C ARG A 144 -2.62 23.90 37.77
N ASP A 145 -1.41 24.24 38.24
CA ASP A 145 -1.06 25.65 38.45
C ASP A 145 -0.06 26.23 37.43
N ARG A 146 0.63 25.45 36.58
CA ARG A 146 1.57 26.00 35.58
C ARG A 146 1.66 25.29 34.22
N GLY A 147 1.00 24.14 34.02
CA GLY A 147 1.23 23.30 32.83
C GLY A 147 -0.02 22.95 32.01
N LEU A 148 -1.16 22.71 32.67
CA LEU A 148 -2.38 22.24 31.99
C LEU A 148 -2.98 23.27 31.04
N TRP A 149 -3.16 24.52 31.48
CA TRP A 149 -3.69 25.59 30.63
C TRP A 149 -2.74 25.94 29.49
N GLY A 150 -1.43 25.96 29.76
CA GLY A 150 -0.41 26.13 28.73
C GLY A 150 -0.45 24.99 27.69
N ALA A 151 -0.63 23.74 28.14
CA ALA A 151 -0.78 22.60 27.25
C ALA A 151 -2.07 22.63 26.44
N ALA A 152 -3.20 22.95 27.09
CA ALA A 152 -4.49 23.12 26.42
C ALA A 152 -4.39 24.21 25.35
N LEU A 153 -3.82 25.37 25.68
CA LEU A 153 -3.60 26.46 24.75
C LEU A 153 -2.67 26.04 23.60
N ALA A 154 -1.52 25.45 23.91
CA ALA A 154 -0.55 25.04 22.89
C ALA A 154 -1.13 24.00 21.91
N PHE A 155 -1.81 22.97 22.41
CA PHE A 155 -2.42 21.94 21.57
C PHE A 155 -3.70 22.40 20.86
N ALA A 156 -4.43 23.38 21.40
CA ALA A 156 -5.60 23.96 20.72
C ALA A 156 -5.23 24.97 19.63
N THR A 157 -4.05 25.59 19.69
CA THR A 157 -3.66 26.68 18.78
C THR A 157 -2.62 26.27 17.75
N LEU A 158 -1.48 25.72 18.19
CA LEU A 158 -0.34 25.51 17.31
C LEU A 158 -0.59 24.44 16.23
N PRO A 159 -1.19 23.27 16.52
CA PRO A 159 -1.45 22.28 15.48
C PRO A 159 -2.44 22.78 14.40
N PRO A 160 -3.58 23.43 14.71
CA PRO A 160 -4.42 24.05 13.67
C PRO A 160 -3.70 25.11 12.85
N LEU A 161 -2.85 25.95 13.47
CA LEU A 161 -2.06 26.95 12.75
C LEU A 161 -1.09 26.28 11.76
N VAL A 162 -0.37 25.24 12.17
CA VAL A 162 0.52 24.47 11.27
C VAL A 162 -0.28 23.78 10.17
N TYR A 163 -1.45 23.24 10.49
CA TYR A 163 -2.35 22.64 9.50
C TYR A 163 -2.76 23.67 8.44
N LEU A 164 -3.27 24.83 8.85
CA LEU A 164 -3.67 25.91 7.94
C LEU A 164 -2.48 26.46 7.15
N ALA A 165 -1.32 26.64 7.79
CA ALA A 165 -0.10 27.09 7.12
C ALA A 165 0.33 26.14 5.99
N SER A 166 0.10 24.83 6.14
CA SER A 166 0.39 23.86 5.07
C SER A 166 -0.44 24.09 3.80
N TYR A 167 -1.59 24.78 3.88
CA TYR A 167 -2.38 25.20 2.72
C TYR A 167 -1.98 26.57 2.17
N GLY A 168 -0.88 27.17 2.61
CA GLY A 168 -0.41 28.46 2.07
C GLY A 168 -0.28 28.48 0.54
N HIS A 169 0.19 27.37 -0.05
CA HIS A 169 0.26 27.20 -1.51
C HIS A 169 -1.11 27.25 -2.19
N PHE A 170 -2.18 26.82 -1.50
CA PHE A 170 -3.54 26.82 -2.05
C PHE A 170 -4.01 28.25 -2.25
N PHE A 171 -3.77 29.13 -1.27
CA PHE A 171 -4.07 30.56 -1.37
C PHE A 171 -3.16 31.29 -2.35
N ALA A 172 -1.87 30.94 -2.40
CA ALA A 172 -0.93 31.49 -3.38
C ALA A 172 -1.36 31.23 -4.84
N LEU A 173 -2.14 30.18 -5.09
CA LEU A 173 -2.75 29.88 -6.38
C LEU A 173 -4.08 30.64 -6.64
N GLY A 174 -4.37 31.68 -5.85
CA GLY A 174 -5.57 32.52 -5.98
C GLY A 174 -6.86 31.85 -5.48
N ARG A 175 -6.77 30.79 -4.67
CA ARG A 175 -7.95 30.09 -4.13
C ARG A 175 -8.51 30.77 -2.90
N SER A 176 -9.83 30.75 -2.74
CA SER A 176 -10.53 31.39 -1.63
C SER A 176 -10.67 30.48 -0.40
N TRP A 177 -11.02 31.09 0.74
CA TRP A 177 -11.38 30.35 1.96
C TRP A 177 -12.55 29.39 1.75
N GLN A 178 -13.55 29.79 0.97
CA GLN A 178 -14.68 28.94 0.63
C GLN A 178 -14.22 27.67 -0.10
N GLN A 179 -13.31 27.81 -1.08
CA GLN A 179 -12.76 26.66 -1.79
C GLN A 179 -11.93 25.75 -0.89
N LEU A 180 -11.27 26.30 0.15
CA LEU A 180 -10.58 25.47 1.15
C LEU A 180 -11.60 24.67 1.97
N VAL A 181 -12.71 25.27 2.40
CA VAL A 181 -13.78 24.58 3.13
C VAL A 181 -14.38 23.47 2.26
N GLU A 182 -14.68 23.75 1.00
CA GLU A 182 -15.17 22.76 0.03
C GLU A 182 -14.18 21.60 -0.14
N LEU A 183 -12.87 21.89 -0.19
CA LEU A 183 -11.83 20.86 -0.22
C LEU A 183 -11.85 20.00 1.06
N GLN A 184 -11.98 20.60 2.24
CA GLN A 184 -12.08 19.84 3.50
C GLN A 184 -13.34 18.96 3.53
N GLN A 185 -14.48 19.48 3.05
CA GLN A 185 -15.73 18.72 2.94
C GLN A 185 -15.59 17.53 1.98
N GLN A 186 -14.90 17.70 0.86
CA GLN A 186 -14.61 16.62 -0.09
C GLN A 186 -13.68 15.57 0.53
N MET A 187 -12.63 15.98 1.25
CA MET A 187 -11.75 15.08 2.00
C MET A 187 -12.55 14.30 3.07
N TRP A 188 -13.47 14.96 3.77
CA TRP A 188 -14.34 14.31 4.75
C TRP A 188 -15.26 13.27 4.10
N TRP A 189 -15.89 13.64 2.99
CA TRP A 189 -16.71 12.73 2.20
C TRP A 189 -15.92 11.50 1.75
N TYR A 190 -14.68 11.69 1.25
CA TYR A 190 -13.81 10.59 0.85
C TYR A 190 -13.55 9.63 2.02
N HIS A 191 -13.25 10.14 3.22
CA HIS A 191 -12.94 9.28 4.36
C HIS A 191 -14.15 8.56 4.97
N THR A 192 -15.36 9.12 4.81
CA THR A 192 -16.58 8.59 5.44
C THR A 192 -17.47 7.82 4.50
N ARG A 193 -17.45 8.11 3.20
CA ARG A 193 -18.41 7.57 2.22
C ARG A 193 -17.78 6.80 1.06
N LEU A 194 -16.44 6.76 0.93
CA LEU A 194 -15.80 6.01 -0.15
C LEU A 194 -16.10 4.50 -0.03
N LYS A 195 -16.92 3.99 -0.94
CA LYS A 195 -17.13 2.56 -1.18
C LYS A 195 -16.31 2.15 -2.41
N ALA A 196 -15.14 1.56 -2.16
CA ALA A 196 -14.27 1.01 -3.19
C ALA A 196 -13.75 -0.34 -2.74
N THR A 197 -13.43 -1.22 -3.70
CA THR A 197 -12.78 -2.50 -3.44
C THR A 197 -11.42 -2.54 -4.12
N HIS A 198 -10.46 -3.22 -3.50
CA HIS A 198 -9.11 -3.38 -4.05
C HIS A 198 -8.60 -4.79 -3.74
N ALA A 199 -7.85 -5.38 -4.67
CA ALA A 199 -7.34 -6.74 -4.54
C ALA A 199 -6.48 -6.95 -3.28
N TYR A 200 -5.78 -5.88 -2.84
CA TYR A 200 -4.91 -5.89 -1.67
C TYR A 200 -5.57 -5.42 -0.37
N GLN A 201 -6.87 -5.13 -0.38
CA GLN A 201 -7.56 -4.69 0.82
C GLN A 201 -7.41 -5.70 1.95
N SER A 202 -7.17 -5.20 3.16
CA SER A 202 -6.94 -6.01 4.34
C SER A 202 -7.62 -5.41 5.57
N ARG A 203 -7.96 -6.30 6.49
CA ARG A 203 -8.60 -5.95 7.76
C ARG A 203 -7.53 -5.64 8.81
N PRO A 204 -7.78 -4.74 9.78
CA PRO A 204 -6.79 -4.35 10.78
C PRO A 204 -6.16 -5.49 11.60
N TRP A 205 -6.91 -6.54 11.90
CA TRP A 205 -6.39 -7.72 12.59
C TRP A 205 -5.39 -8.53 11.75
N GLN A 206 -5.49 -8.47 10.41
CA GLN A 206 -4.57 -9.16 9.50
C GLN A 206 -3.19 -8.50 9.49
N TRP A 207 -3.10 -7.24 9.91
CA TRP A 207 -1.86 -6.47 9.89
C TRP A 207 -0.89 -6.95 10.96
N VAL A 208 -1.39 -7.22 12.17
CA VAL A 208 -0.63 -7.78 13.28
C VAL A 208 0.02 -9.11 12.90
N LEU A 209 -0.72 -9.94 12.16
CA LEU A 209 -0.28 -11.26 11.71
C LEU A 209 0.48 -11.20 10.38
N ASN A 210 0.67 -10.01 9.81
CA ASN A 210 1.36 -9.79 8.54
C ASN A 210 0.81 -10.64 7.38
N LEU A 211 -0.51 -10.87 7.34
CA LEU A 211 -1.13 -11.85 6.43
C LEU A 211 -1.41 -11.32 5.03
N ARG A 212 -1.49 -10.01 4.83
CA ARG A 212 -1.85 -9.41 3.54
C ARG A 212 -0.93 -8.25 3.16
N PRO A 213 0.31 -8.57 2.76
CA PRO A 213 1.21 -7.59 2.16
C PRO A 213 0.61 -6.94 0.90
N VAL A 214 1.01 -5.70 0.65
CA VAL A 214 0.54 -4.92 -0.51
C VAL A 214 1.63 -4.87 -1.56
N TRP A 215 1.33 -5.31 -2.78
CA TRP A 215 2.26 -5.21 -3.89
C TRP A 215 2.35 -3.78 -4.40
N LEU A 216 3.59 -3.28 -4.51
CA LEU A 216 3.86 -1.89 -4.89
C LEU A 216 4.56 -1.79 -6.24
N HIS A 217 5.39 -2.77 -6.62
CA HIS A 217 6.20 -2.67 -7.82
C HIS A 217 6.67 -4.02 -8.36
N VAL A 218 6.92 -4.08 -9.67
CA VAL A 218 7.56 -5.19 -10.36
C VAL A 218 8.51 -4.71 -11.43
N THR A 219 9.61 -5.44 -11.59
CA THR A 219 10.56 -5.36 -12.69
C THR A 219 10.77 -6.74 -13.30
N TYR A 220 11.14 -6.77 -14.59
CA TYR A 220 11.44 -7.98 -15.36
C TYR A 220 12.86 -7.85 -15.95
N PRO A 221 13.91 -8.00 -15.15
CA PRO A 221 15.28 -7.71 -15.58
C PRO A 221 15.79 -8.68 -16.65
N ARG A 222 15.29 -9.92 -16.67
CA ARG A 222 15.57 -10.92 -17.71
C ARG A 222 14.52 -12.03 -17.69
N ALA A 223 14.48 -12.86 -18.74
CA ALA A 223 13.55 -13.99 -18.84
C ALA A 223 13.62 -14.90 -17.61
N GLY A 224 12.46 -15.21 -17.03
CA GLY A 224 12.35 -16.04 -15.82
C GLY A 224 12.75 -15.37 -14.51
N TRP A 225 13.16 -14.09 -14.52
CA TRP A 225 13.55 -13.33 -13.33
C TRP A 225 12.64 -12.13 -13.11
N VAL A 226 12.36 -11.84 -11.85
CA VAL A 226 11.47 -10.78 -11.41
C VAL A 226 12.04 -10.08 -10.18
N GLY A 227 11.81 -8.77 -10.06
CA GLY A 227 12.09 -8.01 -8.84
C GLY A 227 10.80 -7.36 -8.35
N HIS A 228 10.37 -7.68 -7.13
CA HIS A 228 9.16 -7.11 -6.55
C HIS A 228 9.44 -6.18 -5.36
N ILE A 229 8.56 -5.20 -5.16
CA ILE A 229 8.47 -4.45 -3.90
C ILE A 229 7.10 -4.72 -3.30
N TYR A 230 7.09 -5.14 -2.03
CA TYR A 230 5.89 -5.29 -1.22
C TYR A 230 5.98 -4.45 0.04
N ALA A 231 4.91 -3.74 0.39
CA ALA A 231 4.71 -3.27 1.75
C ALA A 231 4.35 -4.47 2.61
N LEU A 232 5.33 -4.88 3.42
CA LEU A 232 5.37 -6.14 4.14
C LEU A 232 6.08 -5.92 5.47
N GLY A 233 5.54 -6.45 6.57
CA GLY A 233 6.15 -6.28 7.88
C GLY A 233 7.14 -7.37 8.27
N ASN A 234 7.77 -7.19 9.42
CA ASN A 234 8.54 -8.25 10.06
C ASN A 234 7.63 -9.12 10.96
N SER A 235 7.26 -10.33 10.51
CA SER A 235 6.27 -11.17 11.21
C SER A 235 6.68 -11.50 12.65
N VAL A 236 7.97 -11.73 12.90
CA VAL A 236 8.48 -12.01 14.25
C VAL A 236 8.26 -10.81 15.16
N THR A 237 8.62 -9.62 14.67
CA THR A 237 8.48 -8.36 15.43
C THR A 237 7.01 -8.02 15.68
N LEU A 238 6.16 -8.10 14.65
CA LEU A 238 4.75 -7.73 14.76
C LEU A 238 3.98 -8.68 15.68
N VAL A 239 4.12 -9.99 15.49
CA VAL A 239 3.39 -10.98 16.29
C VAL A 239 3.89 -11.01 17.73
N ALA A 240 5.20 -11.06 17.95
CA ALA A 240 5.74 -11.10 19.30
C ALA A 240 5.53 -9.80 20.06
N GLY A 241 5.69 -8.64 19.38
CA GLY A 241 5.40 -7.35 19.98
C GLY A 241 3.94 -7.22 20.40
N PHE A 242 3.01 -7.71 19.56
CA PHE A 242 1.59 -7.71 19.92
C PHE A 242 1.26 -8.66 21.07
N ALA A 243 1.85 -9.85 21.10
CA ALA A 243 1.69 -10.79 22.20
C ALA A 243 2.18 -10.19 23.54
N VAL A 244 3.33 -9.51 23.54
CA VAL A 244 3.85 -8.79 24.71
C VAL A 244 2.92 -7.63 25.10
N ALA A 245 2.42 -6.87 24.13
CA ALA A 245 1.49 -5.78 24.40
C ALA A 245 0.21 -6.29 25.07
N LEU A 246 -0.39 -7.36 24.55
CA LEU A 246 -1.56 -8.01 25.16
C LEU A 246 -1.26 -8.54 26.55
N TRP A 247 -0.13 -9.21 26.74
CA TRP A 247 0.28 -9.72 28.05
C TRP A 247 0.44 -8.61 29.08
N TRP A 248 1.05 -7.47 28.71
CA TRP A 248 1.17 -6.33 29.62
C TRP A 248 -0.18 -5.68 29.92
N SER A 249 -1.04 -5.52 28.92
CA SER A 249 -2.41 -5.06 29.13
C SER A 249 -3.17 -5.95 30.10
N TRP A 250 -3.08 -7.27 29.94
CA TRP A 250 -3.69 -8.26 30.84
C TRP A 250 -3.12 -8.16 32.25
N ARG A 251 -1.79 -8.16 32.39
CA ARG A 251 -1.12 -8.11 33.71
C ARG A 251 -1.46 -6.83 34.48
N ASP A 252 -1.50 -5.68 33.78
CA ASP A 252 -1.81 -4.40 34.40
C ASP A 252 -3.30 -4.28 34.75
N PHE A 253 -4.20 -4.89 33.98
CA PHE A 253 -5.64 -4.97 34.31
C PHE A 253 -5.88 -5.73 35.62
N PHE A 254 -5.21 -6.87 35.82
CA PHE A 254 -5.36 -7.70 37.03
C PHE A 254 -4.45 -7.29 38.20
N GLY A 255 -3.66 -6.22 38.07
CA GLY A 255 -2.81 -5.73 39.17
C GLY A 255 -1.65 -6.66 39.56
N LEU A 256 -1.31 -7.67 38.76
CA LEU A 256 -0.34 -8.74 39.04
C LEU A 256 1.15 -8.29 38.95
N GLY A 257 1.42 -6.99 39.06
CA GLY A 257 2.74 -6.38 38.89
C GLY A 257 3.31 -5.69 40.12
N VAL A 258 2.72 -5.87 41.30
CA VAL A 258 3.12 -5.17 42.53
C VAL A 258 4.02 -6.07 43.38
N ALA A 259 5.33 -5.95 43.21
CA ALA A 259 6.26 -6.37 44.25
C ALA A 259 6.26 -5.30 45.36
N ARG A 260 5.64 -5.60 46.50
CA ARG A 260 5.78 -4.80 47.72
C ARG A 260 7.15 -5.11 48.33
N THR A 261 8.11 -4.20 48.24
CA THR A 261 9.34 -4.30 49.04
C THR A 261 9.82 -2.92 49.50
N GLY A 262 10.27 -2.86 50.75
CA GLY A 262 10.86 -1.68 51.39
C GLY A 262 10.31 -1.49 52.81
N THR A 263 11.15 -1.62 53.82
CA THR A 263 10.83 -1.47 55.26
C THR A 263 10.98 -0.03 55.77
N ASP A 264 11.60 0.88 55.00
CA ASP A 264 11.92 2.25 55.47
C ASP A 264 11.19 3.38 54.71
N GLY A 265 10.77 4.42 55.43
CA GLY A 265 9.87 5.48 54.93
C GLY A 265 10.41 6.36 53.78
N ARG A 266 11.71 6.66 53.74
CA ARG A 266 12.32 7.49 52.67
C ARG A 266 12.62 6.68 51.40
N SER A 267 13.05 5.42 51.53
CA SER A 267 13.25 4.53 50.38
C SER A 267 11.91 4.11 49.76
N ARG A 268 10.85 3.98 50.56
CA ARG A 268 9.47 3.74 50.10
C ARG A 268 8.95 4.82 49.15
N ALA A 269 9.18 6.10 49.47
CA ALA A 269 8.65 7.20 48.65
C ALA A 269 9.34 7.26 47.27
N ALA A 270 10.68 7.12 47.24
CA ALA A 270 11.45 7.09 46.00
C ALA A 270 11.09 5.87 45.14
N GLU A 271 10.94 4.70 45.77
CA GLU A 271 10.53 3.48 45.07
C GLU A 271 9.09 3.57 44.53
N ALA A 272 8.16 4.11 45.31
CA ALA A 272 6.79 4.35 44.86
C ALA A 272 6.73 5.28 43.65
N GLN A 273 7.56 6.33 43.61
CA GLN A 273 7.67 7.23 42.45
C GLN A 273 8.22 6.50 41.22
N ARG A 274 9.28 5.69 41.37
CA ARG A 274 9.86 4.88 40.28
C ARG A 274 8.84 3.89 39.71
N VAL A 275 8.15 3.14 40.56
CA VAL A 275 7.11 2.19 40.16
C VAL A 275 5.96 2.91 39.45
N ALA A 276 5.50 4.05 39.97
CA ALA A 276 4.44 4.84 39.36
C ALA A 276 4.84 5.36 37.97
N ARG A 277 6.08 5.85 37.80
CA ARG A 277 6.61 6.34 36.52
C ARG A 277 6.78 5.21 35.51
N ALA A 278 7.25 4.04 35.94
CA ALA A 278 7.36 2.85 35.08
C ALA A 278 5.99 2.30 34.65
N ARG A 279 4.99 2.35 35.53
CA ARG A 279 3.60 2.00 35.21
C ARG A 279 2.98 2.99 34.23
N TRP A 280 3.20 4.29 34.43
CA TRP A 280 2.78 5.31 33.47
C TRP A 280 3.42 5.10 32.09
N ALA A 281 4.73 4.85 32.03
CA ALA A 281 5.43 4.63 30.77
C ALA A 281 4.88 3.46 29.96
N ARG A 282 4.62 2.34 30.65
CA ARG A 282 3.99 1.15 30.04
C ARG A 282 2.57 1.45 29.56
N TRP A 283 1.76 2.10 30.38
CA TRP A 283 0.41 2.51 29.97
C TRP A 283 0.45 3.45 28.77
N PHE A 284 1.36 4.42 28.75
CA PHE A 284 1.45 5.42 27.69
C PHE A 284 1.87 4.81 26.35
N VAL A 285 2.87 3.91 26.34
CA VAL A 285 3.28 3.25 25.09
C VAL A 285 2.20 2.30 24.57
N LEU A 286 1.47 1.61 25.46
CA LEU A 286 0.34 0.76 25.07
C LEU A 286 -0.81 1.60 24.52
N LEU A 287 -1.13 2.73 25.17
CA LEU A 287 -2.12 3.68 24.67
C LEU A 287 -1.73 4.18 23.28
N ALA A 288 -0.47 4.60 23.09
CA ALA A 288 0.02 5.04 21.79
C ALA A 288 -0.11 3.95 20.71
N TYR A 289 0.25 2.70 21.04
CA TYR A 289 0.09 1.56 20.14
C TYR A 289 -1.38 1.33 19.75
N PHE A 290 -2.26 1.15 20.74
CA PHE A 290 -3.67 0.83 20.49
C PHE A 290 -4.42 2.00 19.86
N ALA A 291 -4.15 3.24 20.22
CA ALA A 291 -4.80 4.40 19.61
C ALA A 291 -4.41 4.59 18.13
N LEU A 292 -3.21 4.17 17.72
CA LEU A 292 -2.77 4.26 16.32
C LEU A 292 -3.21 3.05 15.47
N TRP A 293 -3.72 1.98 16.10
CA TRP A 293 -4.17 0.77 15.42
C TRP A 293 -5.67 0.51 15.51
N LEU A 294 -6.24 0.51 16.72
CA LEU A 294 -7.60 0.06 17.02
C LEU A 294 -8.69 0.89 16.31
N PRO A 295 -8.58 2.22 16.13
CA PRO A 295 -9.61 2.98 15.41
C PRO A 295 -9.84 2.51 13.97
N TRP A 296 -8.85 1.89 13.34
CA TRP A 296 -9.01 1.33 12.00
C TRP A 296 -10.04 0.20 11.94
N VAL A 297 -10.30 -0.51 13.05
CA VAL A 297 -11.33 -1.56 13.12
C VAL A 297 -12.71 -1.01 12.76
N PHE A 298 -12.96 0.26 13.07
CA PHE A 298 -14.23 0.93 12.86
C PHE A 298 -14.26 1.79 11.59
N SER A 299 -13.23 1.69 10.74
CA SER A 299 -13.18 2.49 9.52
C SER A 299 -14.20 2.00 8.48
N PRO A 300 -15.06 2.87 7.92
CA PRO A 300 -16.09 2.48 6.95
C PRO A 300 -15.55 2.29 5.53
N ARG A 301 -14.30 2.65 5.28
CA ARG A 301 -13.68 2.67 3.95
C ARG A 301 -12.69 1.53 3.76
N ILE A 302 -12.25 1.38 2.52
CA ILE A 302 -11.17 0.46 2.19
C ILE A 302 -9.88 0.80 2.94
N MET A 303 -9.23 -0.24 3.46
CA MET A 303 -7.95 -0.14 4.16
C MET A 303 -6.94 -1.13 3.59
N LEU A 304 -5.69 -0.74 3.75
CA LEU A 304 -4.51 -1.43 3.25
C LEU A 304 -3.47 -1.50 4.37
N PHE A 305 -2.56 -2.45 4.27
CA PHE A 305 -1.63 -2.79 5.35
C PHE A 305 -0.74 -1.62 5.82
N TYR A 306 -0.38 -0.69 4.92
CA TYR A 306 0.45 0.47 5.29
C TYR A 306 -0.21 1.40 6.34
N HIS A 307 -1.53 1.35 6.53
CA HIS A 307 -2.19 2.10 7.61
C HIS A 307 -1.73 1.68 9.01
N TYR A 308 -1.10 0.50 9.13
CA TYR A 308 -0.53 0.00 10.37
C TYR A 308 0.82 0.61 10.73
N ALA A 309 1.54 1.20 9.77
CA ALA A 309 2.89 1.73 9.96
C ALA A 309 3.06 2.64 11.20
N PRO A 310 2.11 3.51 11.57
CA PRO A 310 2.25 4.36 12.76
C PRO A 310 2.21 3.61 14.09
N ALA A 311 1.56 2.45 14.14
CA ALA A 311 1.52 1.62 15.33
C ALA A 311 2.81 0.80 15.53
N VAL A 312 3.60 0.62 14.46
CA VAL A 312 4.81 -0.23 14.50
C VAL A 312 5.87 0.28 15.47
N PRO A 313 6.27 1.57 15.50
CA PRO A 313 7.31 2.00 16.43
C PRO A 313 6.95 1.84 17.91
N PRO A 314 5.75 2.23 18.41
CA PRO A 314 5.34 1.90 19.78
C PRO A 314 5.40 0.40 20.09
N LEU A 315 5.07 -0.46 19.12
CA LEU A 315 5.18 -1.90 19.25
C LEU A 315 6.64 -2.37 19.39
N CYS A 316 7.55 -1.80 18.59
CA CYS A 316 8.99 -2.04 18.70
C CYS A 316 9.53 -1.59 20.06
N ILE A 317 9.01 -0.51 20.65
CA ILE A 317 9.37 -0.07 22.00
C ILE A 317 8.92 -1.09 23.05
N VAL A 318 7.67 -1.58 22.96
CA VAL A 318 7.15 -2.61 23.86
C VAL A 318 8.01 -3.87 23.81
N LEU A 319 8.30 -4.36 22.60
CA LEU A 319 9.10 -5.56 22.40
C LEU A 319 10.56 -5.36 22.81
N GLY A 320 11.15 -4.21 22.46
CA GLY A 320 12.54 -3.87 22.79
C GLY A 320 12.79 -3.81 24.29
N LEU A 321 11.83 -3.27 25.06
CA LEU A 321 11.91 -3.30 26.51
C LEU A 321 11.75 -4.73 27.08
N ALA A 322 10.87 -5.55 26.52
CA ALA A 322 10.74 -6.95 26.94
C ALA A 322 12.04 -7.74 26.71
N VAL A 323 12.67 -7.56 25.55
CA VAL A 323 13.98 -8.14 25.22
C VAL A 323 15.05 -7.63 26.21
N ALA A 324 15.12 -6.33 26.45
CA ALA A 324 16.08 -5.74 27.40
C ALA A 324 15.97 -6.37 28.80
N ARG A 325 14.74 -6.47 29.34
CA ARG A 325 14.48 -7.06 30.65
C ARG A 325 14.82 -8.54 30.71
N ALA A 326 14.42 -9.31 29.70
CA ALA A 326 14.73 -10.73 29.62
C ALA A 326 16.25 -10.95 29.63
N ARG A 327 17.01 -10.18 28.83
CA ARG A 327 18.48 -10.27 28.78
C ARG A 327 19.14 -9.88 30.10
N ALA A 328 18.67 -8.82 30.74
CA ALA A 328 19.16 -8.42 32.06
C ALA A 328 18.78 -9.42 33.17
N GLY A 329 17.74 -10.25 32.97
CA GLY A 329 17.16 -11.08 34.03
C GLY A 329 16.37 -10.26 35.05
N GLU A 330 15.84 -9.12 34.63
CA GLU A 330 15.01 -8.26 35.48
C GLU A 330 13.63 -8.87 35.74
N GLY A 331 13.05 -8.60 36.90
CA GLY A 331 11.63 -8.88 37.18
C GLY A 331 11.28 -10.35 37.43
N ALA A 332 12.22 -11.14 37.97
CA ALA A 332 12.01 -12.58 38.26
C ALA A 332 11.51 -13.39 37.05
N LEU A 333 11.93 -13.00 35.84
CA LEU A 333 11.59 -13.72 34.62
C LEU A 333 12.25 -15.13 34.62
N PRO A 334 11.56 -16.16 34.12
CA PRO A 334 12.13 -17.50 34.02
C PRO A 334 13.43 -17.53 33.21
N ARG A 335 14.37 -18.43 33.56
CA ARG A 335 15.68 -18.53 32.90
C ARG A 335 15.59 -18.75 31.38
N TRP A 336 14.52 -19.38 30.88
CA TRP A 336 14.29 -19.62 29.45
C TRP A 336 14.02 -18.33 28.66
N THR A 337 13.65 -17.22 29.31
CA THR A 337 13.34 -15.95 28.62
C THR A 337 14.57 -15.32 27.97
N ARG A 338 15.77 -15.53 28.53
CA ARG A 338 17.06 -15.06 27.97
C ARG A 338 17.36 -15.67 26.59
N PRO A 339 17.43 -17.00 26.43
CA PRO A 339 17.63 -17.60 25.12
C PRO A 339 16.45 -17.32 24.18
N ALA A 340 15.20 -17.26 24.68
CA ALA A 340 14.04 -16.91 23.86
C ALA A 340 14.13 -15.48 23.27
N ALA A 341 14.54 -14.49 24.07
CA ALA A 341 14.75 -13.12 23.59
C ALA A 341 15.86 -13.05 22.53
N THR A 342 16.91 -13.85 22.68
CA THR A 342 17.99 -13.96 21.67
C THR A 342 17.46 -14.58 20.37
N ALA A 343 16.75 -15.70 20.47
CA ALA A 343 16.15 -16.39 19.34
C ALA A 343 15.15 -15.49 18.60
N LEU A 344 14.38 -14.69 19.33
CA LEU A 344 13.43 -13.73 18.76
C LEU A 344 14.14 -12.67 17.91
N VAL A 345 15.20 -12.05 18.43
CA VAL A 345 15.97 -11.04 17.69
C VAL A 345 16.63 -11.66 16.45
N LEU A 346 17.25 -12.83 16.60
CA LEU A 346 17.84 -13.55 15.47
C LEU A 346 16.77 -13.94 14.44
N GLY A 347 15.59 -14.36 14.90
CA GLY A 347 14.44 -14.64 14.03
C GLY A 347 13.97 -13.40 13.29
N ALA A 348 13.93 -12.23 13.93
CA ALA A 348 13.60 -10.97 13.27
C ALA A 348 14.66 -10.58 12.22
N LEU A 349 15.95 -10.78 12.50
CA LEU A 349 17.03 -10.56 11.54
C LEU A 349 16.94 -11.52 10.34
N VAL A 350 16.79 -12.82 10.60
CA VAL A 350 16.62 -13.84 9.56
C VAL A 350 15.39 -13.53 8.71
N TRP A 351 14.27 -13.16 9.34
CA TRP A 351 13.07 -12.75 8.61
C TRP A 351 13.32 -11.54 7.71
N PHE A 352 14.02 -10.52 8.20
CA PHE A 352 14.37 -9.36 7.39
C PHE A 352 15.26 -9.74 6.21
N LEU A 353 16.30 -10.55 6.42
CA LEU A 353 17.19 -11.02 5.35
C LEU A 353 16.44 -11.86 4.30
N LEU A 354 15.56 -12.76 4.75
CA LEU A 354 14.72 -13.56 3.87
C LEU A 354 13.74 -12.70 3.07
N THR A 355 13.20 -11.63 3.65
CA THR A 355 12.24 -10.77 2.95
C THR A 355 12.89 -9.63 2.19
N TYR A 356 14.17 -9.33 2.45
CA TYR A 356 14.91 -8.23 1.83
C TYR A 356 14.77 -8.17 0.29
N PRO A 357 14.91 -9.28 -0.46
CA PRO A 357 14.76 -9.24 -1.92
C PRO A 357 13.43 -8.66 -2.39
N VAL A 358 12.33 -9.02 -1.70
CA VAL A 358 10.97 -8.60 -2.02
C VAL A 358 10.59 -7.25 -1.38
N LEU A 359 11.45 -6.68 -0.55
CA LEU A 359 11.35 -5.31 -0.03
C LEU A 359 12.09 -4.31 -0.93
N THR A 360 13.10 -4.75 -1.69
CA THR A 360 13.99 -3.88 -2.48
C THR A 360 13.90 -4.05 -3.99
N ALA A 361 13.05 -4.95 -4.50
CA ALA A 361 13.08 -5.41 -5.90
C ALA A 361 14.43 -5.98 -6.32
N LEU A 362 15.11 -6.71 -5.43
CA LEU A 362 16.28 -7.49 -5.83
C LEU A 362 15.82 -8.57 -6.82
N PRO A 363 16.42 -8.66 -8.02
CA PRO A 363 16.07 -9.68 -8.99
C PRO A 363 16.22 -11.09 -8.43
N MET A 364 15.21 -11.93 -8.62
CA MET A 364 15.24 -13.34 -8.24
C MET A 364 14.47 -14.21 -9.25
N PRO A 365 14.75 -15.54 -9.32
CA PRO A 365 13.99 -16.42 -10.19
C PRO A 365 12.51 -16.41 -9.83
N ARG A 366 11.64 -16.33 -10.84
CA ARG A 366 10.17 -16.31 -10.67
C ARG A 366 9.66 -17.49 -9.84
N ALA A 367 10.26 -18.67 -10.02
CA ALA A 367 9.95 -19.86 -9.25
C ALA A 367 10.14 -19.66 -7.73
N VAL A 368 11.15 -18.90 -7.27
CA VAL A 368 11.35 -18.63 -5.84
C VAL A 368 10.20 -17.81 -5.26
N ILE A 369 9.66 -16.87 -6.04
CA ILE A 369 8.51 -16.06 -5.63
C ILE A 369 7.24 -16.91 -5.56
N GLU A 370 6.96 -17.65 -6.63
CA GLU A 370 5.72 -18.43 -6.78
C GLU A 370 5.67 -19.67 -5.89
N GLN A 371 6.81 -20.36 -5.70
CA GLN A 371 6.89 -21.59 -4.92
C GLN A 371 7.30 -21.34 -3.46
N GLY A 372 7.96 -20.20 -3.18
CA GLY A 372 8.35 -19.77 -1.83
C GLY A 372 7.35 -18.79 -1.22
N TYR A 373 7.54 -17.49 -1.48
CA TYR A 373 6.77 -16.42 -0.82
C TYR A 373 5.26 -16.53 -1.03
N ALA A 374 4.80 -16.89 -2.24
CA ALA A 374 3.38 -16.96 -2.56
C ALA A 374 2.63 -18.09 -1.83
N ARG A 375 3.36 -19.08 -1.29
CA ARG A 375 2.79 -20.18 -0.50
C ARG A 375 2.58 -19.83 0.97
N LEU A 376 3.18 -18.74 1.45
CA LEU A 376 2.96 -18.29 2.81
C LEU A 376 1.47 -17.94 3.00
N PRO A 377 0.85 -18.32 4.14
CA PRO A 377 -0.56 -18.05 4.41
C PRO A 377 -0.90 -16.57 4.25
N GLY A 378 -1.87 -16.28 3.37
CA GLY A 378 -2.33 -14.92 3.09
C GLY A 378 -1.49 -14.14 2.06
N TRP A 379 -0.29 -14.61 1.74
CA TRP A 379 0.63 -13.99 0.77
C TRP A 379 0.44 -14.50 -0.65
N ARG A 380 -0.70 -15.15 -0.94
CA ARG A 380 -1.06 -15.56 -2.29
C ARG A 380 -1.18 -14.33 -3.17
N TRP A 381 -0.09 -14.02 -3.87
CA TRP A 381 -0.03 -12.93 -4.84
C TRP A 381 -1.00 -13.30 -5.95
N ARG A 382 -2.17 -12.66 -6.01
CA ARG A 382 -3.13 -12.90 -7.10
C ARG A 382 -2.56 -12.53 -8.47
N HIS A 383 -1.39 -11.89 -8.54
CA HIS A 383 -0.62 -11.74 -9.77
C HIS A 383 -0.01 -13.03 -10.30
N ALA A 384 0.14 -14.08 -9.48
CA ALA A 384 0.42 -15.41 -9.99
C ALA A 384 -0.70 -15.88 -10.93
N MET A 385 -1.99 -15.59 -10.64
CA MET A 385 -3.11 -15.88 -11.56
C MET A 385 -3.08 -14.99 -12.82
N ALA A 386 -2.54 -13.77 -12.69
CA ALA A 386 -2.49 -12.81 -13.77
C ALA A 386 -1.35 -13.14 -14.76
N ALA A 387 -0.16 -13.45 -14.22
CA ALA A 387 0.95 -14.00 -14.97
C ALA A 387 0.59 -15.39 -15.54
N GLN A 388 -0.13 -16.23 -14.80
CA GLN A 388 -0.66 -17.50 -15.29
C GLN A 388 -1.64 -17.32 -16.45
N ARG A 389 -2.51 -16.29 -16.43
CA ARG A 389 -3.40 -16.00 -17.56
C ARG A 389 -2.63 -15.53 -18.80
N LEU A 390 -1.65 -14.65 -18.63
CA LEU A 390 -0.77 -14.26 -19.75
C LEU A 390 0.01 -15.46 -20.29
N GLU A 391 0.51 -16.33 -19.42
CA GLU A 391 1.25 -17.54 -19.78
C GLU A 391 0.37 -18.59 -20.47
N GLN A 392 -0.88 -18.76 -20.04
CA GLN A 392 -1.89 -19.57 -20.74
C GLN A 392 -2.18 -19.01 -22.14
N LEU A 393 -2.28 -17.68 -22.27
CA LEU A 393 -2.50 -17.04 -23.56
C LEU A 393 -1.27 -17.15 -24.46
N ASP A 394 -0.06 -17.04 -23.92
CA ASP A 394 1.20 -17.23 -24.65
C ASP A 394 1.37 -18.69 -25.10
N GLN A 395 0.98 -19.67 -24.26
CA GLN A 395 0.91 -21.08 -24.66
C GLN A 395 -0.12 -21.31 -25.78
N ARG A 396 -1.30 -20.69 -25.67
CA ARG A 396 -2.33 -20.78 -26.70
C ARG A 396 -1.89 -20.14 -28.02
N LEU A 397 -1.16 -19.03 -27.97
CA LEU A 397 -0.54 -18.42 -29.14
C LEU A 397 0.50 -19.35 -29.77
N ALA A 398 1.32 -20.03 -28.96
CA ALA A 398 2.29 -21.00 -29.45
C ALA A 398 1.63 -22.20 -30.14
N GLU A 399 0.50 -22.71 -29.63
CA GLU A 399 -0.33 -23.73 -30.31
C GLU A 399 -0.85 -23.24 -31.67
N LEU A 400 -1.10 -21.94 -31.79
CA LEU A 400 -1.50 -21.27 -33.03
C LEU A 400 -0.31 -20.87 -33.93
N GLY A 401 0.91 -21.24 -33.55
CA GLY A 401 2.12 -20.96 -34.34
C GLY A 401 2.68 -19.55 -34.18
N LEU A 402 2.25 -18.80 -33.17
CA LEU A 402 2.79 -17.49 -32.81
C LEU A 402 3.62 -17.64 -31.52
N ARG A 403 4.94 -17.56 -31.62
CA ARG A 403 5.82 -17.68 -30.44
C ARG A 403 5.83 -16.37 -29.67
N ALA A 404 5.85 -16.46 -28.35
CA ALA A 404 5.88 -15.29 -27.49
C ALA A 404 7.15 -14.43 -27.68
N ASP A 405 8.28 -15.06 -28.00
CA ASP A 405 9.57 -14.38 -28.21
C ASP A 405 9.58 -13.49 -29.47
N ASP A 406 8.68 -13.77 -30.41
CA ASP A 406 8.52 -13.03 -31.67
C ASP A 406 7.53 -11.85 -31.54
N LEU A 407 6.97 -11.64 -30.34
CA LEU A 407 6.05 -10.54 -30.04
C LEU A 407 6.82 -9.31 -29.55
N VAL A 408 6.65 -8.21 -30.27
CA VAL A 408 7.06 -6.87 -29.82
C VAL A 408 5.89 -6.22 -29.11
N GLU A 409 6.05 -5.98 -27.80
CA GLU A 409 5.07 -5.28 -26.96
C GLU A 409 5.49 -3.81 -26.78
N ARG A 410 4.58 -2.88 -27.08
CA ARG A 410 4.78 -1.44 -26.89
C ARG A 410 3.66 -0.84 -26.05
N PHE A 411 4.04 0.04 -25.14
CA PHE A 411 3.11 0.83 -24.35
C PHE A 411 2.92 2.20 -25.00
N VAL A 412 1.71 2.45 -25.50
CA VAL A 412 1.35 3.68 -26.18
C VAL A 412 0.34 4.45 -25.35
N ARG A 413 0.17 5.75 -25.65
CA ARG A 413 -0.92 6.53 -25.07
C ARG A 413 -2.23 6.08 -25.70
N ALA A 414 -3.26 5.93 -24.87
CA ALA A 414 -4.60 5.67 -25.37
C ALA A 414 -5.09 6.87 -26.19
N SER A 415 -5.82 6.63 -27.28
CA SER A 415 -6.38 7.68 -28.13
C SER A 415 -7.88 7.85 -27.89
N GLY A 416 -8.37 9.08 -27.71
CA GLY A 416 -9.80 9.40 -27.63
C GLY A 416 -10.15 10.58 -26.71
N PRO A 417 -11.43 11.04 -26.72
CA PRO A 417 -11.91 12.09 -25.82
C PRO A 417 -11.99 11.57 -24.39
N GLY A 418 -10.87 11.60 -23.68
CA GLY A 418 -10.72 11.09 -22.31
C GLY A 418 -10.12 12.13 -21.36
N GLY A 419 -10.47 12.05 -20.08
CA GLY A 419 -9.95 12.93 -19.03
C GLY A 419 -8.43 12.76 -18.77
N GLN A 420 -7.89 13.47 -17.77
CA GLN A 420 -6.44 13.57 -17.48
C GLN A 420 -5.66 12.25 -17.47
N HIS A 421 -6.30 11.12 -17.14
CA HIS A 421 -5.66 9.80 -17.16
C HIS A 421 -5.26 9.38 -18.59
N VAL A 422 -6.16 9.49 -19.57
CA VAL A 422 -5.92 9.09 -20.98
C VAL A 422 -4.77 9.89 -21.59
N ASN A 423 -4.63 11.17 -21.22
CA ASN A 423 -3.63 12.06 -21.80
C ASN A 423 -2.23 11.97 -21.16
N ARG A 424 -2.12 11.39 -19.96
CA ARG A 424 -0.85 11.38 -19.19
C ARG A 424 -0.21 10.00 -19.04
N THR A 425 -0.97 8.91 -19.11
CA THR A 425 -0.44 7.57 -18.86
C THR A 425 -0.44 6.71 -20.13
N SER A 426 0.70 6.10 -20.45
CA SER A 426 0.85 5.13 -21.55
C SER A 426 0.29 3.77 -21.15
N THR A 427 -1.03 3.68 -20.97
CA THR A 427 -1.71 2.45 -20.53
C THR A 427 -2.15 1.53 -21.66
N ALA A 428 -2.22 2.03 -22.90
CA ALA A 428 -2.59 1.22 -24.06
C ALA A 428 -1.44 0.29 -24.46
N VAL A 429 -1.79 -0.90 -24.92
CA VAL A 429 -0.83 -1.94 -25.30
C VAL A 429 -1.00 -2.24 -26.78
N GLN A 430 0.10 -2.17 -27.51
CA GLN A 430 0.19 -2.62 -28.90
C GLN A 430 1.12 -3.83 -28.96
N LEU A 431 0.64 -4.92 -29.56
CA LEU A 431 1.38 -6.15 -29.80
C LEU A 431 1.56 -6.32 -31.31
N VAL A 432 2.77 -6.67 -31.73
CA VAL A 432 3.09 -7.02 -33.12
C VAL A 432 3.87 -8.33 -33.13
N HIS A 433 3.40 -9.35 -33.83
CA HIS A 433 4.13 -10.58 -34.08
C HIS A 433 4.95 -10.42 -35.37
N LEU A 434 6.27 -10.32 -35.24
CA LEU A 434 7.15 -9.94 -36.36
C LEU A 434 7.06 -10.91 -37.56
N PRO A 435 7.09 -12.25 -37.39
CA PRO A 435 7.08 -13.18 -38.51
C PRO A 435 5.77 -13.20 -39.30
N SER A 436 4.62 -13.03 -38.63
CA SER A 436 3.31 -13.09 -39.29
C SER A 436 2.78 -11.71 -39.70
N GLY A 437 3.40 -10.63 -39.22
CA GLY A 437 2.91 -9.26 -39.40
C GLY A 437 1.59 -8.96 -38.69
N LEU A 438 1.09 -9.87 -37.85
CA LEU A 438 -0.17 -9.67 -37.13
C LEU A 438 0.04 -8.70 -35.97
N GLU A 439 -0.83 -7.70 -35.91
CA GLU A 439 -0.87 -6.74 -34.82
C GLU A 439 -2.16 -6.87 -34.00
N ALA A 440 -2.14 -6.40 -32.76
CA ALA A 440 -3.30 -6.22 -31.90
C ALA A 440 -3.10 -5.01 -30.98
N ARG A 441 -4.18 -4.29 -30.66
CA ARG A 441 -4.12 -3.09 -29.82
C ARG A 441 -5.29 -3.06 -28.85
N ALA A 442 -4.98 -2.91 -27.57
CA ALA A 442 -5.98 -2.81 -26.50
C ALA A 442 -5.75 -1.56 -25.65
N GLU A 443 -6.81 -0.78 -25.47
CA GLU A 443 -6.79 0.48 -24.71
C GLU A 443 -8.04 0.73 -23.86
N GLY A 444 -8.92 -0.28 -23.73
CA GLY A 444 -10.21 -0.15 -23.05
C GLY A 444 -10.12 -0.06 -21.52
N GLU A 445 -9.03 -0.54 -20.93
CA GLU A 445 -8.88 -0.61 -19.48
C GLU A 445 -7.88 0.41 -18.93
N ARG A 446 -8.09 0.83 -17.69
CA ARG A 446 -7.16 1.73 -16.98
C ARG A 446 -5.85 1.04 -16.58
N SER A 447 -5.84 -0.30 -16.57
CA SER A 447 -4.70 -1.12 -16.18
C SER A 447 -3.93 -1.65 -17.39
N GLN A 448 -2.62 -1.39 -17.43
CA GLN A 448 -1.72 -1.97 -18.44
C GLN A 448 -1.84 -3.49 -18.50
N TYR A 449 -1.94 -4.18 -17.35
CA TYR A 449 -2.07 -5.64 -17.31
C TYR A 449 -3.34 -6.13 -18.03
N GLN A 450 -4.49 -5.49 -17.79
CA GLN A 450 -5.73 -5.91 -18.45
C GLN A 450 -5.67 -5.65 -19.95
N ASN A 451 -5.04 -4.55 -20.37
CA ASN A 451 -4.78 -4.28 -21.79
C ASN A 451 -3.82 -5.31 -22.41
N ARG A 452 -2.80 -5.79 -21.68
CA ARG A 452 -1.92 -6.88 -22.16
C ARG A 452 -2.66 -8.20 -22.39
N VAL A 453 -3.59 -8.54 -21.50
CA VAL A 453 -4.46 -9.72 -21.64
C VAL A 453 -5.38 -9.56 -22.85
N ALA A 454 -6.09 -8.44 -22.94
CA ALA A 454 -7.01 -8.15 -24.03
C ALA A 454 -6.32 -8.13 -25.39
N ALA A 455 -5.10 -7.58 -25.49
CA ALA A 455 -4.34 -7.56 -26.73
C ALA A 455 -3.97 -8.97 -27.20
N ARG A 456 -3.61 -9.89 -26.29
CA ARG A 456 -3.33 -11.30 -26.63
C ARG A 456 -4.60 -12.04 -27.05
N GLU A 457 -5.71 -11.85 -26.33
CA GLU A 457 -7.01 -12.43 -26.68
C GLU A 457 -7.47 -11.98 -28.07
N GLN A 458 -7.28 -10.70 -28.42
CA GLN A 458 -7.56 -10.19 -29.77
C GLN A 458 -6.67 -10.82 -30.84
N LEU A 459 -5.38 -11.03 -30.54
CA LEU A 459 -4.44 -11.65 -31.48
C LEU A 459 -4.83 -13.12 -31.75
N ILE A 460 -5.18 -13.87 -30.70
CA ILE A 460 -5.71 -15.24 -30.79
C ILE A 460 -6.96 -15.27 -31.67
N ALA A 461 -7.95 -14.42 -31.37
CA ALA A 461 -9.20 -14.36 -32.12
C ALA A 461 -8.99 -14.04 -33.60
N ARG A 462 -8.03 -13.15 -33.93
CA ARG A 462 -7.67 -12.83 -35.33
C ARG A 462 -7.10 -14.03 -36.07
N VAL A 463 -6.20 -14.78 -35.45
CA VAL A 463 -5.60 -15.98 -36.06
C VAL A 463 -6.66 -17.07 -36.27
N GLU A 464 -7.51 -17.30 -35.28
CA GLU A 464 -8.60 -18.27 -35.38
C GLU A 464 -9.60 -17.89 -36.48
N ALA A 465 -9.96 -16.60 -36.59
CA ALA A 465 -10.82 -16.10 -37.66
C ALA A 465 -10.19 -16.27 -39.05
N GLN A 466 -8.89 -15.96 -39.22
CA GLN A 466 -8.19 -16.18 -40.49
C GLN A 466 -8.16 -17.66 -40.89
N ARG A 467 -7.89 -18.56 -39.94
CA ARG A 467 -7.89 -20.01 -40.19
C ARG A 467 -9.29 -20.53 -40.55
N ALA A 468 -10.33 -20.06 -39.86
CA ALA A 468 -11.71 -20.42 -40.16
C ALA A 468 -12.14 -19.95 -41.56
N ALA A 469 -11.79 -18.71 -41.93
CA ALA A 469 -12.08 -18.15 -43.25
C ALA A 469 -11.36 -18.94 -44.37
N ALA A 470 -10.09 -19.30 -44.17
CA ALA A 470 -9.34 -20.12 -45.11
C ALA A 470 -9.97 -21.52 -45.28
N ALA A 471 -10.38 -22.16 -44.20
CA ALA A 471 -11.06 -23.46 -44.24
C ALA A 471 -12.42 -23.38 -44.95
N ALA A 472 -13.20 -22.32 -44.71
CA ALA A 472 -14.46 -22.08 -45.40
C ALA A 472 -14.25 -21.87 -46.91
N ALA A 473 -13.27 -21.05 -47.30
CA ALA A 473 -12.93 -20.83 -48.71
C ALA A 473 -12.51 -22.14 -49.42
N GLN A 474 -11.76 -23.01 -48.74
CA GLN A 474 -11.40 -24.33 -49.28
C GLN A 474 -12.62 -25.24 -49.46
N ARG A 475 -13.56 -25.24 -48.50
CA ARG A 475 -14.82 -26.00 -48.61
C ARG A 475 -15.67 -25.49 -49.77
N ASP A 476 -15.81 -24.18 -49.91
CA ASP A 476 -16.54 -23.56 -51.01
C ASP A 476 -15.90 -23.88 -52.36
N ALA A 477 -14.58 -23.87 -52.45
CA ALA A 477 -13.84 -24.26 -53.66
C ALA A 477 -14.07 -25.74 -54.00
N ALA A 478 -13.97 -26.63 -53.01
CA ALA A 478 -14.22 -28.05 -53.18
C ALA A 478 -15.69 -28.34 -53.58
N GLU A 479 -16.65 -27.60 -53.01
CA GLU A 479 -18.06 -27.73 -53.38
C GLU A 479 -18.32 -27.19 -54.80
N ARG A 480 -17.73 -26.05 -55.18
CA ARG A 480 -17.79 -25.53 -56.55
C ARG A 480 -17.25 -26.54 -57.56
N GLU A 481 -16.14 -27.20 -57.22
CA GLU A 481 -15.57 -28.23 -58.07
C GLU A 481 -16.45 -29.50 -58.14
N ARG A 482 -17.03 -29.94 -57.02
CA ARG A 482 -18.04 -31.02 -57.00
C ARG A 482 -19.26 -30.67 -57.87
N ARG A 483 -19.76 -29.43 -57.78
CA ARG A 483 -20.87 -28.94 -58.62
C ARG A 483 -20.50 -28.95 -60.10
N ARG A 484 -19.26 -28.58 -60.46
CA ARG A 484 -18.77 -28.62 -61.85
C ARG A 484 -18.66 -30.04 -62.40
N ARG A 485 -18.25 -31.02 -61.59
CA ARG A 485 -18.12 -32.43 -61.99
C ARG A 485 -19.46 -33.18 -62.03
N ARG A 486 -20.54 -32.62 -61.47
CA ARG A 486 -21.86 -33.24 -61.44
C ARG A 486 -22.47 -33.29 -62.85
N ARG A 487 -22.73 -34.49 -63.37
CA ARG A 487 -23.44 -34.68 -64.65
C ARG A 487 -24.89 -34.14 -64.54
N PRO A 488 -25.39 -33.40 -65.54
CA PRO A 488 -26.79 -32.97 -65.55
C PRO A 488 -27.75 -34.18 -65.55
N PRO A 489 -28.88 -34.13 -64.84
CA PRO A 489 -29.84 -35.23 -64.81
C PRO A 489 -30.44 -35.48 -66.21
N PRO A 490 -30.82 -36.74 -66.54
CA PRO A 490 -31.46 -37.07 -67.80
C PRO A 490 -32.75 -36.26 -67.95
N GLY A 491 -32.81 -35.36 -68.93
CA GLY A 491 -33.94 -34.45 -69.15
C GLY A 491 -33.63 -32.95 -68.98
N ALA A 492 -32.53 -32.59 -68.31
CA ALA A 492 -32.13 -31.18 -68.11
C ALA A 492 -31.89 -30.43 -69.44
N ARG A 493 -31.35 -31.13 -70.45
CA ARG A 493 -31.20 -30.58 -71.82
C ARG A 493 -32.55 -30.25 -72.47
N ARG A 494 -33.58 -31.08 -72.27
CA ARG A 494 -34.93 -30.83 -72.82
C ARG A 494 -35.56 -29.60 -72.18
N ALA A 495 -35.45 -29.47 -70.85
CA ALA A 495 -35.94 -28.29 -70.12
C ALA A 495 -35.20 -27.00 -70.52
N THR A 496 -33.88 -27.06 -70.72
CA THR A 496 -33.07 -25.90 -71.13
C THR A 496 -33.42 -25.43 -72.54
N VAL A 497 -33.68 -26.37 -73.46
CA VAL A 497 -34.12 -26.05 -74.82
C VAL A 497 -35.54 -25.47 -74.81
N ALA A 498 -36.44 -26.00 -74.00
CA ALA A 498 -37.79 -25.46 -73.82
C ALA A 498 -37.77 -24.03 -73.26
N ASP A 499 -36.94 -23.75 -72.24
CA ASP A 499 -36.81 -22.40 -71.66
C ASP A 499 -36.18 -21.41 -72.65
N LYS A 500 -35.19 -21.85 -73.44
CA LYS A 500 -34.63 -21.03 -74.53
C LYS A 500 -35.66 -20.70 -75.62
N ARG A 501 -36.49 -21.68 -76.02
CA ARG A 501 -37.59 -21.44 -76.97
C ARG A 501 -38.60 -20.45 -76.43
N ARG A 502 -38.99 -20.59 -75.16
CA ARG A 502 -39.89 -19.67 -74.45
C ARG A 502 -39.32 -18.25 -74.38
N ARG A 503 -38.06 -18.09 -73.97
CA ARG A 503 -37.38 -16.78 -73.96
C ARG A 503 -37.25 -16.16 -75.36
N GLY A 504 -36.99 -16.99 -76.37
CA GLY A 504 -36.96 -16.55 -77.77
C GLY A 504 -38.32 -16.06 -78.27
N ALA A 505 -39.41 -16.72 -77.86
CA ALA A 505 -40.78 -16.26 -78.17
C ALA A 505 -41.10 -14.93 -77.49
N VAL A 506 -40.78 -14.78 -76.20
CA VAL A 506 -40.95 -13.51 -75.46
C VAL A 506 -40.14 -12.38 -76.06
N LYS A 507 -38.92 -12.66 -76.56
CA LYS A 507 -38.07 -11.65 -77.21
C LYS A 507 -38.61 -11.21 -78.58
N ARG A 508 -39.30 -12.09 -79.31
CA ARG A 508 -39.96 -11.78 -80.59
C ARG A 508 -41.24 -10.97 -80.44
N GLN A 509 -41.90 -11.02 -79.28
CA GLN A 509 -43.09 -10.21 -78.99
C GLN A 509 -42.77 -8.76 -78.58
N ARG A 510 -41.49 -8.42 -78.41
CA ARG A 510 -41.05 -7.04 -78.16
C ARG A 510 -40.74 -6.37 -79.51
N GLY A 511 -41.77 -5.82 -80.16
CA GLY A 511 -41.59 -4.94 -81.32
C GLY A 511 -40.94 -3.59 -80.93
N PRO A 512 -40.40 -2.82 -81.90
CA PRO A 512 -39.78 -1.53 -81.62
C PRO A 512 -40.82 -0.54 -81.10
N ALA A 513 -40.48 0.25 -80.07
CA ALA A 513 -41.35 1.31 -79.59
C ALA A 513 -41.50 2.40 -80.67
N GLU A 514 -42.74 2.68 -81.10
CA GLU A 514 -43.09 3.84 -81.92
C GLU A 514 -42.72 5.12 -81.15
N ARG A 515 -42.06 6.05 -81.83
CA ARG A 515 -41.85 7.41 -81.33
C ARG A 515 -43.06 8.22 -81.79
N GLU A 516 -43.85 8.71 -80.85
CA GLU A 516 -44.86 9.75 -81.11
C GLU A 516 -44.15 11.11 -81.16
N ASP A 517 -44.49 11.90 -82.19
CA ASP A 517 -44.06 13.29 -82.43
C ASP A 517 -44.79 14.28 -81.50
#